data_AF-A0A1H9HGC7-F1
#
_entry.id   AF-A0A1H9HGC7-F1
#
_cell.length_a   1.000
_cell.length_b   1.000
_cell.length_c   1.000
_cell.angle_alpha   90.00
_cell.angle_beta   90.00
_cell.angle_gamma   90.00
#
_symmetry.space_group_name_H-M   'P 1'
#
loop_
_entity.id
_entity.type
_entity.pdbx_description
1 polymer ?
#
loop_
_entity_poly.entity_id
_entity_poly.type
_entity_poly.pdbx_seq_one_letter_code
_entity_poly.pdbx_strand_id
1 'polypeptide(L)'
;MPTIRDRFDTLRKAMNWAWSDIDRITGRKNAATNITKRVPAWAHLAIEAHETYEPRLQLHVIDAINQRLGDEWLLKQEPSGAIAYQSNGDFNDEINLTFAPGAFILSGKGPRLEGLMEQLESLYPYSVPETSGRFRFSLIEQQDRKVSVLKMAEESKVIF
;
A
#
# COMPACT_ATOMS: atom_id res chain seq x y z
N MET A 1 18.34 2.41 14.79
CA MET A 1 18.72 2.33 13.37
C MET A 1 18.45 0.91 12.89
N PRO A 2 17.58 0.71 11.88
CA PRO A 2 17.32 -0.61 11.32
C PRO A 2 18.56 -1.19 10.65
N THR A 3 18.77 -2.51 10.76
CA THR A 3 19.91 -3.18 10.11
C THR A 3 19.69 -3.29 8.60
N ILE A 4 20.74 -3.55 7.83
CA ILE A 4 20.62 -3.80 6.38
C ILE A 4 19.70 -5.00 6.08
N ARG A 5 19.63 -5.97 6.99
CA ARG A 5 18.74 -7.12 6.91
C ARG A 5 17.28 -6.69 7.05
N ASP A 6 16.99 -5.86 8.04
CA ASP A 6 15.63 -5.34 8.28
C ASP A 6 15.16 -4.50 7.09
N ARG A 7 16.03 -3.63 6.58
CA ARG A 7 15.76 -2.80 5.39
C ARG A 7 15.47 -3.68 4.16
N PHE A 8 16.24 -4.75 3.96
CA PHE A 8 15.97 -5.72 2.89
C PHE A 8 14.63 -6.45 3.08
N ASP A 9 14.28 -6.84 4.30
CA ASP A 9 13.00 -7.48 4.57
C ASP A 9 11.82 -6.53 4.34
N THR A 10 11.97 -5.24 4.63
CA THR A 10 11.00 -4.19 4.29
C THR A 10 10.83 -4.09 2.78
N LEU A 11 11.94 -3.96 2.03
CA LEU A 11 11.91 -3.95 0.56
C LEU A 11 11.22 -5.20 -0.01
N ARG A 12 11.61 -6.39 0.47
CA ARG A 12 11.03 -7.66 0.01
C ARG A 12 9.52 -7.69 0.22
N LYS A 13 9.04 -7.23 1.39
CA LYS A 13 7.61 -7.15 1.70
C LYS A 13 6.91 -6.11 0.80
N ALA A 14 7.53 -4.95 0.59
CA ALA A 14 6.99 -3.91 -0.29
C ALA A 14 6.78 -4.41 -1.71
N MET A 15 7.79 -5.10 -2.26
CA MET A 15 7.73 -5.71 -3.59
C MET A 15 6.89 -6.99 -3.65
N ASN A 16 6.33 -7.44 -2.52
CA ASN A 16 5.62 -8.72 -2.38
C ASN A 16 6.43 -9.94 -2.91
N TRP A 17 7.76 -9.90 -2.79
CA TRP A 17 8.62 -10.97 -3.27
C TRP A 17 8.63 -12.16 -2.32
N ALA A 18 8.34 -13.34 -2.83
CA ALA A 18 8.60 -14.57 -2.10
C ALA A 18 10.12 -14.84 -2.03
N TRP A 19 10.55 -15.66 -1.07
CA TRP A 19 11.95 -16.11 -1.03
C TRP A 19 12.36 -16.87 -2.29
N SER A 20 11.42 -17.60 -2.91
CA SER A 20 11.61 -18.26 -4.20
C SER A 20 11.85 -17.28 -5.35
N ASP A 21 11.24 -16.09 -5.31
CA ASP A 21 11.50 -15.05 -6.31
C ASP A 21 12.92 -14.52 -6.17
N ILE A 22 13.38 -14.32 -4.93
CA ILE A 22 14.76 -13.91 -4.66
C ILE A 22 15.75 -14.99 -5.13
N ASP A 23 15.44 -16.26 -4.89
CA ASP A 23 16.25 -17.38 -5.39
C ASP A 23 16.36 -17.33 -6.92
N ARG A 24 15.23 -17.12 -7.63
CA ARG A 24 15.16 -16.98 -9.08
C ARG A 24 15.96 -15.78 -9.60
N ILE A 25 15.79 -14.60 -8.99
CA ILE A 25 16.46 -13.34 -9.39
C ILE A 25 17.98 -13.45 -9.17
N THR A 26 18.40 -14.12 -8.10
CA THR A 26 19.81 -14.17 -7.70
C THR A 26 20.55 -15.43 -8.13
N GLY A 27 19.85 -16.42 -8.68
CA GLY A 27 20.39 -17.74 -9.01
C GLY A 27 20.85 -18.55 -7.80
N ARG A 28 20.47 -18.15 -6.58
CA ARG A 28 20.86 -18.84 -5.33
C ARG A 28 19.86 -19.96 -5.02
N LYS A 29 20.33 -20.98 -4.31
CA LYS A 29 19.46 -21.95 -3.62
C LYS A 29 19.40 -21.56 -2.14
N ASN A 30 18.20 -21.36 -1.59
CA ASN A 30 17.96 -20.99 -0.18
C ASN A 30 18.43 -19.57 0.19
N ALA A 31 17.96 -18.55 -0.51
CA ALA A 31 18.25 -17.15 -0.28
C ALA A 31 17.94 -16.73 1.16
N ALA A 32 16.84 -17.22 1.74
CA ALA A 32 16.45 -16.93 3.13
C ALA A 32 17.59 -17.21 4.14
N THR A 33 18.22 -18.38 4.03
CA THR A 33 19.29 -18.83 4.95
C THR A 33 20.65 -18.20 4.64
N ASN A 34 20.87 -17.71 3.43
CA ASN A 34 22.12 -17.05 3.05
C ASN A 34 22.09 -15.54 3.31
N ILE A 35 20.92 -14.92 3.24
CA ILE A 35 20.73 -13.50 3.53
C ILE A 35 20.89 -13.19 5.02
N THR A 36 20.61 -14.14 5.90
CA THR A 36 20.97 -14.02 7.32
C THR A 36 22.47 -13.94 7.56
N LYS A 37 23.30 -14.46 6.63
CA LYS A 37 24.76 -14.35 6.69
C LYS A 37 25.28 -13.08 6.02
N ARG A 38 24.73 -12.72 4.85
CA ARG A 38 25.11 -11.49 4.13
C ARG A 38 24.05 -11.08 3.10
N VAL A 39 23.59 -9.83 3.18
CA VAL A 39 22.73 -9.21 2.17
C VAL A 39 23.54 -9.02 0.86
N PRO A 40 23.03 -9.44 -0.32
CA PRO A 40 23.71 -9.27 -1.60
C PRO A 40 23.97 -7.79 -1.94
N ALA A 41 25.07 -7.52 -2.66
CA ALA A 41 25.44 -6.15 -3.05
C ALA A 41 24.34 -5.41 -3.84
N TRP A 42 23.66 -6.09 -4.78
CA TRP A 42 22.57 -5.49 -5.56
C TRP A 42 21.40 -5.00 -4.70
N ALA A 43 21.17 -5.65 -3.55
CA ALA A 43 20.08 -5.28 -2.66
C ALA A 43 20.32 -3.93 -1.98
N HIS A 44 21.58 -3.50 -1.83
CA HIS A 44 21.88 -2.17 -1.29
C HIS A 44 21.33 -1.06 -2.19
N LEU A 45 21.57 -1.17 -3.50
CA LEU A 45 21.05 -0.22 -4.49
C LEU A 45 19.52 -0.24 -4.52
N ALA A 46 18.91 -1.43 -4.48
CA ALA A 46 17.46 -1.57 -4.48
C ALA A 46 16.81 -0.98 -3.21
N ILE A 47 17.44 -1.17 -2.05
CA ILE A 47 17.01 -0.57 -0.78
C ILE A 47 17.09 0.95 -0.86
N GLU A 48 18.23 1.50 -1.31
CA GLU A 48 18.42 2.94 -1.39
C GLU A 48 17.44 3.60 -2.37
N ALA A 49 17.21 2.96 -3.52
CA ALA A 49 16.19 3.41 -4.46
C ALA A 49 14.81 3.42 -3.79
N HIS A 50 14.40 2.31 -3.17
CA HIS A 50 13.10 2.21 -2.52
C HIS A 50 12.91 3.26 -1.42
N GLU A 51 13.87 3.41 -0.52
CA GLU A 51 13.79 4.38 0.58
C GLU A 51 13.78 5.83 0.10
N THR A 52 14.34 6.11 -1.09
CA THR A 52 14.29 7.44 -1.71
C THR A 52 12.96 7.70 -2.42
N TYR A 53 12.40 6.68 -3.08
CA TYR A 53 11.16 6.81 -3.86
C TYR A 53 9.90 6.68 -3.02
N GLU A 54 9.92 5.88 -1.95
CA GLU A 54 8.75 5.60 -1.13
C GLU A 54 8.13 6.88 -0.53
N PRO A 55 8.89 7.82 0.08
CA PRO A 55 8.31 9.07 0.58
C PRO A 55 7.66 9.92 -0.52
N ARG A 56 8.22 9.90 -1.74
CA ARG A 56 7.65 10.63 -2.88
C ARG A 56 6.33 10.01 -3.32
N LEU A 57 6.26 8.67 -3.37
CA LEU A 57 5.01 7.96 -3.65
C LEU A 57 3.94 8.24 -2.60
N GLN A 58 4.31 8.28 -1.32
CA GLN A 58 3.39 8.63 -0.24
C GLN A 58 2.81 10.04 -0.41
N LEU A 59 3.64 11.03 -0.77
CA LEU A 59 3.17 12.39 -1.05
C LEU A 59 2.20 12.42 -2.23
N HIS A 60 2.47 11.69 -3.31
CA HIS A 60 1.54 11.60 -4.45
C HIS A 60 0.19 10.99 -4.07
N VAL A 61 0.18 10.00 -3.17
CA VAL A 61 -1.08 9.42 -2.63
C VAL A 61 -1.85 10.45 -1.82
N ILE A 62 -1.15 11.18 -0.94
CA ILE A 62 -1.75 12.24 -0.12
C ILE A 62 -2.37 13.32 -1.02
N ASP A 63 -1.63 13.80 -2.01
CA ASP A 63 -2.11 14.81 -2.96
C ASP A 63 -3.32 14.30 -3.75
N ALA A 64 -3.28 13.04 -4.22
CA ALA A 64 -4.38 12.42 -4.94
C ALA A 64 -5.65 12.28 -4.09
N ILE A 65 -5.52 12.03 -2.78
CA ILE A 65 -6.64 11.98 -1.84
C ILE A 65 -7.16 13.39 -1.55
N ASN A 66 -6.27 14.35 -1.28
CA ASN A 66 -6.64 15.75 -1.03
C ASN A 66 -7.46 16.34 -2.18
N GLN A 67 -7.01 16.13 -3.42
CA GLN A 67 -7.72 16.61 -4.62
C GLN A 67 -9.14 16.03 -4.75
N ARG A 68 -9.37 14.81 -4.24
CA ARG A 68 -10.65 14.12 -4.33
C ARG A 68 -11.59 14.43 -3.18
N LEU A 69 -11.03 14.57 -1.97
CA LEU A 69 -11.79 14.92 -0.77
C LEU A 69 -12.24 16.38 -0.78
N GLY A 70 -11.42 17.29 -1.33
CA GLY A 70 -11.70 18.72 -1.37
C GLY A 70 -11.35 19.45 -0.07
N ASP A 71 -11.49 20.77 -0.08
CA ASP A 71 -11.04 21.67 1.01
C ASP A 71 -11.90 21.57 2.30
N GLU A 72 -13.03 20.89 2.22
CA GLU A 72 -13.95 20.61 3.34
C GLU A 72 -13.40 19.58 4.34
N TRP A 73 -12.38 18.82 3.96
CA TRP A 73 -11.72 17.81 4.80
C TRP A 73 -10.37 18.31 5.29
N LEU A 74 -10.21 18.37 6.61
CA LEU A 74 -8.95 18.77 7.24
C LEU A 74 -8.04 17.56 7.45
N LEU A 75 -6.76 17.74 7.10
CA LEU A 75 -5.72 16.76 7.34
C LEU A 75 -5.15 16.94 8.75
N LYS A 76 -5.19 15.87 9.54
CA LYS A 76 -4.58 15.79 10.86
C LYS A 76 -3.60 14.63 10.89
N GLN A 77 -2.32 14.92 11.15
CA GLN A 77 -1.33 13.88 11.39
C GLN A 77 -1.44 13.38 12.84
N GLU A 78 -1.58 12.08 13.00
CA GLU A 78 -1.55 11.44 14.30
C GLU A 78 -0.11 11.18 14.78
N PRO A 79 0.12 11.10 16.10
CA PRO A 79 1.43 10.73 16.67
C PRO A 79 1.92 9.34 16.22
N SER A 80 1.00 8.47 15.80
CA SER A 80 1.26 7.14 15.24
C SER A 80 1.89 7.18 13.84
N GLY A 81 1.92 8.35 13.19
CA GLY A 81 2.28 8.51 11.78
C GLY A 81 1.12 8.25 10.81
N ALA A 82 -0.06 7.91 11.32
CA ALA A 82 -1.29 7.85 10.53
C ALA A 82 -1.75 9.26 10.13
N ILE A 83 -2.40 9.37 8.98
CA ILE A 83 -3.01 10.61 8.50
C ILE A 83 -4.52 10.45 8.60
N ALA A 84 -5.16 11.26 9.44
CA ALA A 84 -6.60 11.31 9.56
C ALA A 84 -7.15 12.47 8.74
N TYR A 85 -8.17 12.21 7.93
CA TYR A 85 -8.98 13.22 7.26
C TYR A 85 -10.30 13.32 7.99
N GLN A 86 -10.66 14.53 8.41
CA GLN A 86 -11.90 14.79 9.14
C GLN A 86 -12.70 15.90 8.46
N SER A 87 -14.00 15.66 8.30
CA SER A 87 -14.92 16.67 7.76
C SER A 87 -15.11 17.83 8.74
N ASN A 88 -15.15 19.07 8.23
CA ASN A 88 -15.44 20.26 9.04
C ASN A 88 -16.83 20.25 9.71
N GLY A 89 -17.77 19.44 9.22
CA GLY A 89 -19.17 19.44 9.67
C GLY A 89 -19.57 18.28 10.58
N ASP A 90 -18.83 17.16 10.57
CA ASP A 90 -19.17 15.98 11.35
C ASP A 90 -17.90 15.27 11.85
N PHE A 91 -17.73 15.26 13.18
CA PHE A 91 -16.58 14.61 13.82
C PHE A 91 -16.62 13.08 13.73
N ASN A 92 -17.78 12.50 13.39
CA ASN A 92 -17.92 11.04 13.20
C ASN A 92 -17.56 10.56 11.79
N ASP A 93 -17.36 11.47 10.83
CA ASP A 93 -16.95 11.13 9.47
C ASP A 93 -15.44 11.34 9.33
N GLU A 94 -14.70 10.26 9.61
CA GLU A 94 -13.24 10.23 9.59
C GLU A 94 -12.73 9.17 8.60
N ILE A 95 -11.78 9.56 7.77
CA ILE A 95 -11.05 8.69 6.86
C ILE A 95 -9.58 8.67 7.30
N ASN A 96 -9.13 7.51 7.77
CA ASN A 96 -7.77 7.26 8.19
C ASN A 96 -6.95 6.64 7.05
N LEU A 97 -5.84 7.28 6.71
CA LEU A 97 -4.82 6.83 5.77
C LEU A 97 -3.59 6.37 6.55
N THR A 98 -3.16 5.13 6.29
CA THR A 98 -1.93 4.57 6.84
C THR A 98 -1.06 3.99 5.75
N PHE A 99 0.25 4.18 5.84
CA PHE A 99 1.20 3.61 4.90
C PHE A 99 1.80 2.32 5.45
N ALA A 100 1.91 1.33 4.56
CA ALA A 100 2.60 0.08 4.79
C ALA A 100 3.65 -0.11 3.69
N PRO A 101 4.66 -0.97 3.87
CA PRO A 101 5.65 -1.22 2.83
C PRO A 101 4.97 -1.60 1.50
N GLY A 102 5.16 -0.79 0.46
CA GLY A 102 4.61 -0.99 -0.90
C GLY A 102 3.09 -0.85 -1.03
N ALA A 103 2.41 -0.30 -0.02
CA ALA A 103 0.96 -0.19 0.00
C ALA A 103 0.48 1.01 0.83
N PHE A 104 -0.77 1.41 0.63
CA PHE A 104 -1.46 2.29 1.57
C PHE A 104 -2.81 1.70 1.92
N ILE A 105 -3.31 2.05 3.10
CA ILE A 105 -4.56 1.54 3.64
C ILE A 105 -5.43 2.73 3.95
N LEU A 106 -6.62 2.75 3.37
CA LEU A 106 -7.69 3.67 3.70
C LEU A 106 -8.69 2.95 4.59
N SER A 107 -9.08 3.60 5.68
CA SER A 107 -10.11 3.11 6.56
C SER A 107 -11.04 4.22 7.00
N GLY A 108 -12.31 3.94 7.17
CA GLY A 108 -13.31 4.93 7.52
C GLY A 108 -14.70 4.34 7.45
N LYS A 109 -15.71 5.17 7.68
CA LYS A 109 -17.11 4.77 7.59
C LYS A 109 -17.86 5.80 6.76
N GLY A 110 -18.83 5.34 5.99
CA GLY A 110 -19.73 6.21 5.25
C GLY A 110 -19.49 6.24 3.73
N PRO A 111 -20.43 6.86 3.00
CA PRO A 111 -20.47 6.83 1.54
C PRO A 111 -19.31 7.61 0.90
N ARG A 112 -18.69 8.55 1.63
CA ARG A 112 -17.57 9.33 1.11
C ARG A 112 -16.33 8.47 0.88
N LEU A 113 -16.09 7.49 1.76
CA LEU A 113 -15.01 6.51 1.58
C LEU A 113 -15.24 5.66 0.32
N GLU A 114 -16.47 5.19 0.09
CA GLU A 114 -16.81 4.39 -1.09
C GLU A 114 -16.60 5.20 -2.38
N GLY A 115 -17.06 6.45 -2.43
CA GLY A 115 -16.81 7.33 -3.57
C GLY A 115 -15.33 7.64 -3.78
N LEU A 116 -14.56 7.84 -2.71
CA LEU A 116 -13.11 8.03 -2.80
C LEU A 116 -12.41 6.78 -3.36
N MET A 117 -12.85 5.59 -2.96
CA MET A 117 -12.30 4.34 -3.47
C MET A 117 -12.50 4.18 -4.97
N GLU A 118 -13.73 4.36 -5.47
CA GLU A 118 -14.03 4.24 -6.91
C GLU A 118 -13.10 5.14 -7.74
N GLN A 119 -12.87 6.36 -7.24
CA GLN A 119 -11.98 7.31 -7.92
C GLN A 119 -10.49 6.93 -7.82
N LEU A 120 -10.08 6.25 -6.75
CA LEU A 120 -8.70 5.80 -6.56
C LEU A 120 -8.39 4.52 -7.32
N GLU A 121 -9.35 3.64 -7.58
CA GLU A 121 -9.14 2.42 -8.38
C GLU A 121 -8.64 2.72 -9.80
N SER A 122 -9.02 3.87 -10.37
CA SER A 122 -8.50 4.31 -11.67
C SER A 122 -6.99 4.56 -11.66
N LEU A 123 -6.43 4.99 -10.52
CA LEU A 123 -5.00 5.26 -10.35
C LEU A 123 -4.25 4.09 -9.73
N TYR A 124 -4.93 3.32 -8.89
CA TYR A 124 -4.39 2.20 -8.11
C TYR A 124 -5.29 0.98 -8.30
N PRO A 125 -5.16 0.26 -9.43
CA PRO A 125 -6.10 -0.79 -9.84
C PRO A 125 -6.05 -2.06 -8.99
N TYR A 126 -5.10 -2.14 -8.05
CA TYR A 126 -4.91 -3.28 -7.16
C TYR A 126 -5.30 -2.89 -5.74
N SER A 127 -6.57 -3.13 -5.40
CA SER A 127 -7.15 -2.89 -4.08
C SER A 127 -7.72 -4.20 -3.50
N VAL A 128 -7.56 -4.40 -2.19
CA VAL A 128 -8.09 -5.55 -1.46
C VAL A 128 -8.87 -5.04 -0.23
N PRO A 129 -10.14 -5.44 -0.06
CA PRO A 129 -10.85 -5.19 1.19
C PRO A 129 -10.27 -6.08 2.30
N GLU A 130 -9.82 -5.49 3.41
CA GLU A 130 -9.35 -6.24 4.58
C GLU A 130 -10.51 -6.55 5.53
N THR A 131 -11.33 -5.54 5.85
CA THR A 131 -12.54 -5.62 6.68
C THR A 131 -13.54 -4.54 6.24
N SER A 132 -14.77 -4.57 6.76
CA SER A 132 -15.77 -3.51 6.48
C SER A 132 -15.17 -2.13 6.78
N GLY A 133 -15.14 -1.26 5.76
CA GLY A 133 -14.60 0.09 5.87
C GLY A 133 -13.07 0.18 5.93
N ARG A 134 -12.33 -0.85 5.51
CA ARG A 134 -10.86 -0.84 5.44
C ARG A 134 -10.35 -1.51 4.18
N PHE A 135 -9.58 -0.76 3.40
CA PHE A 135 -9.16 -1.11 2.04
C PHE A 135 -7.68 -0.86 1.86
N ARG A 136 -6.98 -1.87 1.34
CA ARG A 136 -5.55 -1.82 1.08
C ARG A 136 -5.30 -1.68 -0.42
N PHE A 137 -4.54 -0.67 -0.80
CA PHE A 137 -4.11 -0.42 -2.17
C PHE A 137 -2.62 -0.74 -2.33
N SER A 138 -2.25 -1.38 -3.44
CA SER A 138 -0.85 -1.60 -3.77
C SER A 138 -0.27 -0.42 -4.55
N LEU A 139 0.92 0.04 -4.16
CA LEU A 139 1.66 1.10 -4.85
C LEU A 139 2.57 0.55 -5.97
N ILE A 140 2.61 -0.76 -6.11
CA ILE A 140 3.50 -1.46 -7.03
C ILE A 140 2.62 -2.33 -7.92
N GLU A 141 2.89 -2.29 -9.22
CA GLU A 141 2.23 -3.18 -10.18
C GLU A 141 2.44 -4.63 -9.73
N GLN A 142 1.37 -5.31 -9.32
CA GLN A 142 1.46 -6.72 -8.99
C GLN A 142 1.58 -7.49 -10.30
N GLN A 143 2.80 -7.96 -10.60
CA GLN A 143 3.15 -8.63 -11.85
C GLN A 143 2.29 -9.86 -12.19
N ASP A 144 1.45 -10.37 -11.27
CA ASP A 144 0.63 -11.58 -11.50
C ASP A 144 -0.75 -11.61 -10.79
N ARG A 145 -1.29 -10.50 -10.26
CA ARG A 145 -2.61 -10.54 -9.57
C ARG A 145 -3.59 -9.52 -10.11
N LYS A 146 -4.30 -9.88 -11.18
CA LYS A 146 -5.58 -9.24 -11.54
C LYS A 146 -6.64 -9.62 -10.51
N VAL A 147 -6.73 -8.90 -9.39
CA VAL A 147 -7.94 -8.91 -8.57
C VAL A 147 -8.35 -7.46 -8.38
N SER A 148 -9.38 -7.06 -9.13
CA SER A 148 -10.09 -5.79 -8.97
C SER A 148 -11.39 -6.07 -8.22
N VAL A 149 -11.77 -5.17 -7.32
CA VAL A 149 -12.93 -5.25 -6.42
C VAL A 149 -14.24 -5.47 -7.18
N LEU A 150 -14.37 -4.92 -8.40
CA LEU A 150 -15.58 -5.05 -9.22
C LEU A 150 -15.75 -6.44 -9.86
N LYS A 151 -14.66 -7.18 -10.11
CA LYS A 151 -14.78 -8.53 -10.71
C LYS A 151 -15.37 -9.55 -9.75
N MET A 152 -15.08 -9.44 -8.45
CA MET A 152 -15.65 -10.36 -7.45
C MET A 152 -17.15 -10.11 -7.22
N ALA A 153 -17.59 -8.85 -7.36
CA ALA A 153 -19.01 -8.49 -7.26
C ALA A 153 -19.82 -8.90 -8.51
N GLU A 154 -19.23 -8.84 -9.70
CA GLU A 154 -19.86 -9.37 -10.92
C GLU A 154 -19.93 -10.91 -10.91
N GLU A 155 -18.88 -11.61 -10.50
CA GLU A 155 -18.88 -13.09 -10.45
C GLU A 155 -19.88 -13.63 -9.40
N SER A 156 -20.15 -12.87 -8.34
CA SER A 156 -21.14 -13.25 -7.31
C SER A 156 -22.59 -13.00 -7.73
N LYS A 157 -22.84 -12.23 -8.81
CA LYS A 157 -24.19 -11.97 -9.35
C LYS A 157 -24.62 -12.94 -10.45
N VAL A 158 -23.73 -13.79 -10.95
CA VAL A 158 -24.00 -14.71 -12.08
C VAL A 158 -24.36 -16.14 -11.62
N ILE A 159 -24.56 -16.37 -10.32
CA ILE A 159 -25.14 -17.62 -9.82
C ILE A 159 -26.62 -17.39 -9.52
N PHE A 160 -27.45 -17.54 -10.55
CA PHE A 160 -28.88 -17.85 -10.45
C PHE A 160 -29.21 -18.98 -11.41
#